data_AF-A0A5U2LZP8-F1
#
_entry.id   AF-A0A5U2LZP8-F1
#
_cell.length_a   1.000
_cell.length_b   1.000
_cell.length_c   1.000
_cell.angle_alpha   90.00
_cell.angle_beta   90.00
_cell.angle_gamma   90.00
#
_symmetry.space_group_name_H-M   'P 1'
#
loop_
_entity.id
_entity.type
_entity.pdbx_description
1 polymer ?
#
loop_
_entity_poly.entity_id
_entity_poly.type
_entity_poly.pdbx_seq_one_letter_code
_entity_poly.pdbx_strand_id
1 'polypeptide(L)'
;YVCDESGMPALRRRLLGLRQLPVTPQVTAIVTVADASYKDYLADLDGFNIEWVVGHNPAFVAERLAQVKVPSEDYFIWLTGEGGVVKSLLARFEEPSIDQQLVRSQAYWHSK
;
A
#
# COMPACT_ATOMS: atom_id res chain seq x y z
N TYR A 1 -2.98 -0.68 1.79
CA TYR A 1 -1.87 0.26 1.57
C TYR A 1 -1.00 -0.24 0.42
N VAL A 2 -0.52 0.64 -0.46
CA VAL A 2 0.40 0.30 -1.54
C VAL A 2 1.50 1.35 -1.61
N CYS A 3 2.78 0.95 -1.55
CA CYS A 3 3.88 1.89 -1.71
C CYS A 3 5.18 1.25 -2.20
N ASP A 4 6.11 2.08 -2.65
CA ASP A 4 7.53 1.73 -2.78
C ASP A 4 8.33 2.17 -1.53
N GLU A 5 9.66 2.08 -1.58
CA GLU A 5 10.58 2.47 -0.50
C GLU A 5 10.37 3.91 -0.03
N SER A 6 10.04 4.81 -0.95
CA SER A 6 9.82 6.22 -0.61
C SER A 6 8.62 6.39 0.33
N GLY A 7 7.64 5.48 0.25
CA GLY A 7 6.46 5.45 1.11
C GLY A 7 6.66 4.68 2.43
N MET A 8 7.68 3.84 2.55
CA MET A 8 7.87 2.98 3.72
C MET A 8 7.97 3.72 5.06
N PRO A 9 8.65 4.88 5.20
CA PRO A 9 8.65 5.63 6.46
C PRO A 9 7.26 6.11 6.87
N ALA A 10 6.42 6.48 5.89
CA ALA A 10 5.08 6.96 6.16
C ALA A 10 4.11 5.80 6.48
N LEU A 11 4.25 4.67 5.77
CA LEU A 11 3.56 3.42 6.08
C LEU A 11 3.89 2.94 7.50
N ARG A 12 5.18 2.91 7.88
CA ARG A 12 5.63 2.51 9.23
C ARG A 12 4.95 3.32 10.32
N ARG A 13 4.96 4.66 10.22
CA ARG A 13 4.27 5.55 11.18
C ARG A 13 2.78 5.23 11.27
N ARG A 14 2.13 4.98 10.13
CA ARG A 14 0.70 4.63 10.09
C ARG A 14 0.43 3.31 10.80
N LEU A 15 1.19 2.26 10.49
CA LEU A 15 1.04 0.94 11.10
C LEU A 15 1.29 0.98 12.62
N LEU A 16 2.31 1.70 13.07
CA LEU A 16 2.56 1.93 14.51
C LEU A 16 1.39 2.62 15.20
N GLY A 17 0.79 3.64 14.57
CA GLY A 17 -0.41 4.29 15.10
C GLY A 17 -1.62 3.35 15.17
N LEU A 18 -1.81 2.49 14.16
CA LEU A 18 -2.90 1.51 14.15
C LEU A 18 -2.76 0.44 15.24
N ARG A 19 -1.52 0.05 15.60
CA ARG A 19 -1.27 -0.89 16.72
C ARG A 19 -1.70 -0.34 18.08
N GLN A 20 -1.78 0.99 18.23
CA GLN A 20 -2.18 1.63 19.47
C GLN A 20 -3.70 1.75 19.63
N LEU A 21 -4.48 1.41 18.58
CA LEU A 21 -5.94 1.45 18.66
C LEU A 21 -6.47 0.33 19.58
N PRO A 22 -7.59 0.56 20.29
CA PRO A 22 -8.21 -0.47 21.13
C PRO A 22 -8.57 -1.75 20.35
N VAL A 23 -8.91 -1.59 19.07
CA VAL A 23 -9.13 -2.69 18.11
C VAL A 23 -8.19 -2.44 16.94
N THR A 24 -7.22 -3.34 16.74
CA THR A 24 -6.32 -3.26 15.59
C THR A 24 -7.08 -3.65 14.33
N PRO A 25 -7.18 -2.76 13.32
CA PRO A 25 -7.89 -3.08 12.10
C PRO A 25 -7.12 -4.11 11.27
N GLN A 26 -7.84 -4.82 10.41
CA GLN A 26 -7.20 -5.67 9.41
C GLN A 26 -6.48 -4.78 8.39
N VAL A 27 -5.21 -5.07 8.14
CA VAL A 27 -4.39 -4.31 7.20
C VAL A 27 -3.73 -5.25 6.21
N THR A 28 -3.93 -4.94 4.93
CA THR A 28 -3.10 -5.45 3.84
C THR A 28 -2.24 -4.30 3.29
N ALA A 29 -0.92 -4.49 3.32
CA ALA A 29 0.05 -3.60 2.71
C ALA A 29 0.79 -4.36 1.60
N ILE A 30 0.84 -3.79 0.39
CA ILE A 30 1.66 -4.31 -0.71
C ILE A 30 2.82 -3.33 -0.89
N VAL A 31 4.03 -3.78 -0.58
CA VAL A 31 5.24 -2.96 -0.64
C VAL A 31 6.14 -3.47 -1.75
N THR A 32 6.49 -2.60 -2.69
CA THR A 32 7.41 -2.92 -3.77
C THR A 32 8.79 -2.38 -3.46
N VAL A 33 9.83 -3.19 -3.61
CA VAL A 33 11.22 -2.83 -3.25
C VAL A 33 12.22 -3.32 -4.28
N ALA A 34 13.37 -2.66 -4.41
CA ALA A 34 14.47 -3.11 -5.26
C ALA A 34 15.08 -4.41 -4.74
N ASP A 35 15.25 -4.53 -3.42
CA ASP A 35 15.99 -5.62 -2.77
C ASP A 35 15.24 -6.20 -1.57
N ALA A 36 15.38 -7.51 -1.35
CA ALA A 36 14.72 -8.21 -0.25
C ALA A 36 15.23 -7.80 1.14
N SER A 37 16.44 -7.26 1.25
CA SER A 37 17.01 -6.75 2.51
C SER A 37 16.23 -5.57 3.09
N TYR A 38 15.48 -4.82 2.26
CA TYR A 38 14.65 -3.71 2.75
C TYR A 38 13.45 -4.17 3.58
N LYS A 39 13.11 -5.46 3.54
CA LYS A 39 12.04 -6.03 4.37
C LYS A 39 12.29 -5.82 5.86
N ASP A 40 13.56 -5.82 6.27
CA ASP A 40 13.98 -5.63 7.66
C ASP A 40 13.48 -4.30 8.26
N TYR A 41 13.23 -3.29 7.42
CA TYR A 41 12.72 -1.98 7.86
C TYR A 41 11.32 -2.03 8.49
N LEU A 42 10.49 -3.03 8.14
CA LEU A 42 9.15 -3.23 8.69
C LEU A 42 9.04 -4.54 9.50
N ALA A 43 10.15 -5.21 9.80
CA ALA A 43 10.15 -6.54 10.40
C ALA A 43 9.56 -6.58 11.83
N ASP A 44 9.59 -5.48 12.58
CA ASP A 44 9.01 -5.37 13.93
C ASP A 44 7.52 -5.01 13.94
N LEU A 45 6.88 -4.95 12.76
CA LEU A 45 5.46 -4.68 12.58
C LEU A 45 4.65 -5.97 12.42
N ASP A 46 5.00 -6.97 13.23
CA ASP A 46 4.25 -8.21 13.37
C ASP A 46 2.76 -7.94 13.63
N GLY A 47 1.89 -8.75 13.04
CA GLY A 47 0.42 -8.63 13.16
C GLY A 47 -0.27 -7.88 12.02
N PHE A 48 0.48 -7.32 11.07
CA PHE A 48 -0.08 -6.81 9.81
C PHE A 48 0.28 -7.71 8.63
N ASN A 49 -0.62 -7.82 7.66
CA ASN A 49 -0.34 -8.54 6.41
C ASN A 49 0.46 -7.62 5.47
N ILE A 50 1.78 -7.79 5.44
CA ILE A 50 2.69 -7.05 4.53
C ILE A 50 3.17 -8.02 3.45
N GLU A 51 2.65 -7.81 2.24
CA GLU A 51 3.07 -8.50 1.03
C GLU A 51 4.19 -7.72 0.34
N TRP A 52 5.20 -8.44 -0.14
CA TRP A 52 6.40 -7.85 -0.73
C TRP A 52 6.54 -8.23 -2.19
N VAL A 53 6.79 -7.23 -3.04
CA VAL A 53 7.15 -7.40 -4.45
C VAL A 53 8.59 -6.91 -4.63
N VAL A 54 9.52 -7.82 -4.93
CA VAL A 54 10.94 -7.44 -5.13
C VAL A 54 11.21 -7.19 -6.62
N GLY A 55 12.03 -6.18 -6.93
CA GLY A 55 12.40 -5.77 -8.27
C GLY A 55 11.49 -4.71 -8.90
N HIS A 56 10.68 -4.01 -8.11
CA HIS A 56 9.78 -2.94 -8.59
C HIS A 56 8.78 -3.33 -9.69
N ASN A 57 8.47 -4.61 -9.88
CA ASN A 57 7.64 -5.06 -11.00
C ASN A 57 6.18 -4.55 -10.85
N PRO A 58 5.73 -3.58 -11.68
CA PRO A 58 4.40 -3.00 -11.51
C PRO A 58 3.28 -3.98 -11.84
N ALA A 59 3.53 -4.95 -12.74
CA ALA A 59 2.55 -5.98 -13.09
C ALA A 59 2.26 -6.89 -11.89
N PHE A 60 3.31 -7.31 -11.17
CA PHE A 60 3.12 -8.11 -9.95
C PHE A 60 2.45 -7.32 -8.84
N VAL A 61 2.75 -6.04 -8.67
CA VAL A 61 2.00 -5.18 -7.73
C VAL A 61 0.52 -5.14 -8.11
N ALA A 62 0.20 -4.96 -9.39
CA ALA A 62 -1.17 -4.93 -9.87
C ALA A 62 -1.90 -6.27 -9.71
N GLU A 63 -1.22 -7.40 -9.94
CA GLU A 63 -1.75 -8.75 -9.72
C GLU A 63 -2.08 -9.00 -8.24
N ARG A 64 -1.17 -8.63 -7.32
CA ARG A 64 -1.43 -8.71 -5.88
C ARG A 64 -2.59 -7.82 -5.47
N LEU A 65 -2.62 -6.59 -5.98
CA LEU A 65 -3.68 -5.64 -5.69
C LEU A 65 -5.05 -6.15 -6.18
N ALA A 66 -5.10 -6.86 -7.31
CA ALA A 66 -6.34 -7.45 -7.83
C ALA A 66 -6.92 -8.57 -6.94
N GLN A 67 -6.10 -9.19 -6.09
CA GLN A 67 -6.55 -10.21 -5.15
C GLN A 67 -7.08 -9.61 -3.84
N VAL A 68 -6.85 -8.32 -3.61
CA VAL A 68 -7.35 -7.61 -2.43
C VAL A 68 -8.84 -7.36 -2.60
N LYS A 69 -9.63 -7.94 -1.68
CA LYS A 69 -11.06 -7.64 -1.57
C LYS A 69 -11.25 -6.42 -0.69
N VAL A 70 -11.79 -5.34 -1.27
CA VAL A 70 -12.17 -4.15 -0.50
C VAL A 70 -13.53 -4.42 0.16
N PRO A 71 -13.64 -4.27 1.50
CA PRO A 71 -14.93 -4.36 2.19
C PRO A 71 -15.92 -3.30 1.66
N SER A 72 -17.22 -3.53 1.84
CA SER A 72 -18.24 -2.55 1.45
C SER A 72 -18.22 -1.28 2.31
N GLU A 73 -17.74 -1.39 3.55
CA GLU A 73 -17.78 -0.33 4.57
C GLU A 73 -16.48 -0.32 5.39
N ASP A 74 -16.19 0.81 6.03
CA ASP A 74 -15.06 1.00 6.97
C ASP A 74 -13.68 0.58 6.43
N TYR A 75 -13.35 1.05 5.22
CA TYR A 75 -12.04 0.83 4.61
C TYR A 75 -11.32 2.14 4.34
N PHE A 76 -10.01 2.02 4.11
CA PHE A 76 -9.18 3.12 3.67
C PHE A 76 -8.10 2.60 2.72
N ILE A 77 -8.00 3.23 1.55
CA ILE A 77 -7.05 2.86 0.51
C ILE A 77 -6.04 4.00 0.38
N TRP A 78 -4.76 3.67 0.42
CA TRP A 78 -3.69 4.63 0.26
C TRP A 78 -2.60 4.09 -0.66
N LEU A 79 -2.30 4.84 -1.71
CA LEU A 79 -1.28 4.55 -2.72
C LEU A 79 -0.22 5.66 -2.76
N THR A 80 1.06 5.29 -2.67
CA THR A 80 2.18 6.22 -2.85
C THR A 80 3.31 5.59 -3.67
N GLY A 81 4.24 6.42 -4.14
CA GLY A 81 5.41 5.98 -4.91
C GLY A 81 5.60 6.78 -6.21
N GLU A 82 6.11 6.12 -7.25
CA GLU A 82 6.28 6.70 -8.59
C GLU A 82 4.93 7.12 -9.20
N GLY A 83 4.85 8.34 -9.73
CA GLY A 83 3.58 8.92 -10.18
C GLY A 83 2.86 8.18 -11.30
N GLY A 84 3.58 7.63 -12.29
CA GLY A 84 3.02 6.79 -13.34
C GLY A 84 2.42 5.49 -12.80
N VAL A 85 3.16 4.80 -11.92
CA VAL A 85 2.71 3.58 -11.23
C VAL A 85 1.50 3.87 -10.34
N VAL A 86 1.55 4.92 -9.51
CA VAL A 86 0.44 5.31 -8.62
C VAL A 86 -0.82 5.59 -9.44
N LYS A 87 -0.71 6.35 -10.55
CA LYS A 87 -1.83 6.64 -11.43
C LYS A 87 -2.42 5.36 -12.05
N SER A 88 -1.57 4.44 -12.51
CA SER A 88 -2.01 3.17 -13.10
C SER A 88 -2.73 2.28 -12.07
N LEU A 89 -2.25 2.22 -10.84
CA LEU A 89 -2.88 1.44 -9.77
C LEU A 89 -4.17 2.08 -9.26
N LEU A 90 -4.23 3.41 -9.22
CA LEU A 90 -5.43 4.15 -8.79
C LEU A 90 -6.63 3.86 -9.68
N ALA A 91 -6.42 3.71 -10.99
CA ALA A 91 -7.49 3.41 -11.96
C ALA A 91 -8.27 2.13 -11.62
N ARG A 92 -7.69 1.20 -10.83
CA ARG A 92 -8.36 -0.02 -10.37
C ARG A 92 -9.43 0.23 -9.29
N PHE A 93 -9.41 1.42 -8.69
CA PHE A 93 -10.33 1.81 -7.62
C PHE A 93 -11.38 2.82 -8.10
N GLU A 94 -11.52 3.05 -9.41
CA GLU A 94 -12.52 3.95 -10.00
C GLU A 94 -13.91 3.29 -10.16
N GLU A 95 -14.09 2.07 -9.64
CA GLU A 95 -15.36 1.36 -9.69
C GLU A 95 -16.44 2.04 -8.81
N PRO A 96 -17.73 2.03 -9.19
CA PRO A 96 -18.80 2.69 -8.43
C PRO A 96 -19.00 2.18 -7.00
N SER A 97 -18.55 0.96 -6.70
CA SER A 97 -18.57 0.35 -5.36
C SER A 97 -17.53 0.95 -4.41
N ILE A 98 -16.57 1.72 -4.94
CA ILE A 98 -15.50 2.35 -4.17
C ILE A 98 -15.82 3.83 -3.92
N ASP A 99 -15.95 4.19 -2.66
CA ASP A 99 -16.04 5.56 -2.19
C ASP A 99 -14.69 6.25 -2.37
N GLN A 100 -14.64 7.17 -3.33
CA GLN A 100 -13.45 7.95 -3.65
C GLN A 100 -12.97 8.83 -2.49
N GLN A 101 -13.84 9.14 -1.51
CA GLN A 101 -13.45 9.85 -0.31
C GLN A 101 -12.57 9.02 0.63
N LEU A 102 -12.58 7.69 0.49
CA LEU A 102 -11.76 6.75 1.26
C LEU A 102 -10.49 6.30 0.51
N VAL A 103 -10.28 6.82 -0.70
CA VAL A 103 -9.07 6.57 -1.50
C VAL A 103 -8.15 7.79 -1.43
N ARG A 104 -6.87 7.57 -1.15
CA ARG A 104 -5.82 8.59 -1.19
C ARG A 104 -4.69 8.12 -2.08
N SER A 105 -4.23 9.00 -2.96
CA SER A 105 -3.07 8.76 -3.80
C SER A 105 -2.13 9.95 -3.75
N GLN A 106 -0.83 9.69 -3.70
CA GLN A 106 0.19 10.74 -3.76
C GLN A 106 1.45 10.22 -4.44
N ALA A 107 1.82 10.84 -5.56
CA ALA A 107 3.11 10.62 -6.17
C ALA A 107 4.20 11.26 -5.30
N TYR A 108 5.21 10.48 -4.93
CA TYR A 108 6.36 10.96 -4.14
C TYR A 108 7.51 11.35 -5.04
N TRP A 109 7.59 10.73 -6.22
CA TRP A 109 8.60 11.01 -7.22
C TRP A 109 8.07 10.66 -8.62
N HIS A 110 8.80 11.10 -9.64
CA HIS A 110 8.54 10.78 -11.04
C HIS A 110 9.86 10.38 -11.68
N SER A 111 9.88 9.25 -12.40
CA SER A 111 11.02 8.93 -13.25
C SER A 111 11.08 9.96 -14.38
N LYS A 112 12.25 10.59 -14.55
CA LYS A 112 12.50 11.49 -15.68
C LYS A 112 12.84 10.71 -16.94
#